data_AF-A0A357YF96-F1
#
_entry.id   AF-A0A357YF96-F1
#
_cell.length_a   1.000
_cell.length_b   1.000
_cell.length_c   1.000
_cell.angle_alpha   90.00
_cell.angle_beta   90.00
_cell.angle_gamma   90.00
#
_symmetry.space_group_name_H-M   'P 1'
#
loop_
_entity.id
_entity.type
_entity.pdbx_description
1 polymer ?
#
loop_
_entity_poly.entity_id
_entity_poly.type
_entity_poly.pdbx_seq_one_letter_code
_entity_poly.pdbx_strand_id
1 'polypeptide(L)'
;MCITNASEAMPPRPVGWRQRGRRLLADAVGVGASPSRIAAALALGSTIGLAPVLWGATLTCLFAARLLRWPVLPLQSGNFLVYPLQLLLLVPFFRGGQALVDLLNPPVVGSQPGLLAELGRGQGGALLLWLLLAPLFYLVGYRIWLGLLERWRRRHEQAS
;
A
#
# COMPACT_ATOMS: atom_id res chain seq x y z
N MET A 1 -62.80 2.88 15.01
CA MET A 1 -62.27 4.11 14.41
C MET A 1 -60.82 3.85 14.03
N CYS A 2 -60.56 3.60 12.74
CA CYS A 2 -59.23 3.38 12.19
C CYS A 2 -58.48 4.70 12.06
N ILE A 3 -57.23 4.77 12.53
CA ILE A 3 -56.23 5.66 11.96
C ILE A 3 -54.97 4.81 11.75
N THR A 4 -54.89 4.20 10.58
CA THR A 4 -53.66 3.63 10.01
C THR A 4 -52.70 4.80 9.73
N ASN A 5 -51.75 5.04 10.63
CA ASN A 5 -50.65 5.96 10.36
C ASN A 5 -49.65 5.24 9.47
N ALA A 6 -49.93 5.25 8.16
CA ALA A 6 -48.95 4.96 7.14
C ALA A 6 -47.92 6.09 7.17
N SER A 7 -46.95 6.02 8.10
CA SER A 7 -45.68 6.69 7.90
C SER A 7 -45.03 5.97 6.73
N GLU A 8 -45.34 6.46 5.54
CA GLU A 8 -44.71 6.09 4.29
C GLU A 8 -43.21 6.12 4.53
N ALA A 9 -42.61 4.94 4.70
CA ALA A 9 -41.18 4.77 4.65
C ALA A 9 -40.77 5.15 3.23
N MET A 10 -40.50 6.44 3.02
CA MET A 10 -40.04 7.00 1.77
C MET A 10 -38.88 6.13 1.29
N PRO A 11 -39.00 5.43 0.15
CA PRO A 11 -37.91 4.61 -0.36
C PRO A 11 -36.70 5.53 -0.57
N PRO A 12 -35.47 5.08 -0.24
CA PRO A 12 -34.29 5.90 -0.41
C PRO A 12 -34.24 6.40 -1.86
N ARG A 13 -34.24 7.73 -2.04
CA ARG A 13 -34.22 8.34 -3.37
C ARG A 13 -33.03 7.79 -4.16
N PRO A 14 -33.21 7.39 -5.44
CA PRO A 14 -32.12 6.89 -6.25
C PRO A 14 -31.04 7.97 -6.35
N VAL A 15 -29.85 7.67 -5.82
CA VAL A 15 -28.71 8.58 -5.87
C VAL A 15 -28.29 8.79 -7.33
N GLY A 16 -28.44 10.02 -7.82
CA GLY A 16 -28.01 10.37 -9.18
C GLY A 16 -26.51 10.12 -9.39
N TRP A 17 -26.12 9.84 -10.63
CA TRP A 17 -24.74 9.50 -11.03
C TRP A 17 -23.68 10.48 -10.49
N ARG A 18 -24.02 11.78 -10.42
CA ARG A 18 -23.16 12.84 -9.84
C ARG A 18 -22.90 12.64 -8.34
N GLN A 19 -23.93 12.29 -7.57
CA GLN A 19 -23.77 12.05 -6.13
C GLN A 19 -22.99 10.76 -5.86
N ARG A 20 -23.23 9.72 -6.67
CA ARG A 20 -22.48 8.47 -6.59
C ARG A 20 -20.99 8.71 -6.91
N GLY A 21 -20.69 9.46 -7.97
CA GLY A 21 -19.30 9.84 -8.29
C GLY A 21 -18.62 10.61 -7.15
N ARG A 22 -19.29 11.61 -6.57
CA ARG A 22 -18.75 12.37 -5.43
C ARG A 22 -18.47 11.49 -4.20
N ARG A 23 -19.35 10.54 -3.89
CA ARG A 23 -19.15 9.60 -2.78
C ARG A 23 -17.93 8.72 -3.03
N LEU A 24 -17.79 8.16 -4.22
CA LEU A 24 -16.64 7.33 -4.59
C LEU A 24 -15.32 8.11 -4.50
N LEU A 25 -15.30 9.36 -4.95
CA LEU A 25 -14.12 10.22 -4.85
C LEU A 25 -13.79 10.55 -3.39
N ALA A 26 -14.79 10.88 -2.59
CA ALA A 26 -14.61 11.15 -1.16
C ALA A 26 -14.06 9.92 -0.42
N ASP A 27 -14.60 8.74 -0.71
CA ASP A 27 -14.15 7.46 -0.15
C ASP A 27 -12.71 7.13 -0.60
N ALA A 28 -12.38 7.37 -1.88
CA ALA A 28 -11.05 7.13 -2.42
C ALA A 28 -9.99 8.03 -1.77
N VAL A 29 -10.30 9.31 -1.57
CA VAL A 29 -9.45 10.29 -0.88
C VAL A 29 -9.31 9.96 0.61
N GLY A 30 -10.36 9.37 1.22
CA GLY A 30 -10.42 9.11 2.65
C GLY A 30 -11.01 10.29 3.44
N VAL A 31 -11.98 11.02 2.86
CA VAL A 31 -12.70 12.08 3.57
C VAL A 31 -13.39 11.49 4.81
N GLY A 32 -13.07 12.03 5.99
CA GLY A 32 -13.57 11.53 7.28
C GLY A 32 -12.74 10.38 7.89
N ALA A 33 -11.66 9.94 7.25
CA ALA A 33 -10.72 9.01 7.85
C ALA A 33 -9.85 9.70 8.91
N SER A 34 -9.52 9.00 10.00
CA SER A 34 -8.57 9.53 10.99
C SER A 34 -7.17 9.71 10.37
N PRO A 35 -6.37 10.69 10.83
CA PRO A 35 -5.01 10.90 10.33
C PRO A 35 -4.12 9.66 10.48
N SER A 36 -4.31 8.90 11.56
CA SER A 36 -3.62 7.63 11.80
C SER A 36 -3.93 6.58 10.73
N ARG A 37 -5.17 6.53 10.23
CA ARG A 37 -5.58 5.61 9.16
C ARG A 37 -4.99 6.01 7.81
N ILE A 38 -4.95 7.31 7.52
CA ILE A 38 -4.31 7.84 6.29
C ILE A 38 -2.80 7.55 6.33
N ALA A 39 -2.15 7.77 7.48
CA ALA A 39 -0.74 7.43 7.69
C ALA A 39 -0.46 5.94 7.49
N ALA A 40 -1.31 5.07 8.04
CA ALA A 40 -1.19 3.62 7.87
C ALA A 40 -1.35 3.21 6.40
N ALA A 41 -2.30 3.80 5.68
CA ALA A 41 -2.49 3.54 4.26
C ALA A 41 -1.28 3.99 3.43
N LEU A 42 -0.76 5.19 3.66
CA LEU A 42 0.47 5.68 3.01
C LEU A 42 1.66 4.76 3.29
N ALA A 43 1.86 4.37 4.56
CA ALA A 43 2.95 3.50 4.96
C ALA A 43 2.85 2.11 4.34
N LEU A 44 1.66 1.52 4.30
CA LEU A 44 1.43 0.22 3.66
C LEU A 44 1.68 0.30 2.15
N GLY A 45 1.16 1.34 1.50
CA GLY A 45 1.40 1.60 0.08
C GLY A 45 2.89 1.76 -0.24
N SER A 46 3.61 2.54 0.57
CA SER A 46 5.07 2.69 0.47
C SER A 46 5.81 1.36 0.70
N THR A 47 5.38 0.55 1.67
CA THR A 47 6.02 -0.74 1.94
C THR A 47 5.86 -1.71 0.77
N ILE A 48 4.64 -1.81 0.23
CA ILE A 48 4.33 -2.63 -0.95
C ILE A 48 5.08 -2.09 -2.17
N GLY A 49 5.14 -0.77 -2.35
CA GLY A 49 5.86 -0.14 -3.47
C GLY A 49 7.37 -0.33 -3.41
N LEU A 50 7.95 -0.54 -2.23
CA LEU A 50 9.36 -0.90 -2.08
C LEU A 50 9.66 -2.36 -2.40
N ALA A 51 8.65 -3.20 -2.63
CA ALA A 51 8.88 -4.58 -3.03
C ALA A 51 9.65 -4.64 -4.36
N PRO A 52 10.62 -5.57 -4.51
CA PRO A 52 11.37 -5.75 -5.75
C PRO A 52 10.54 -6.45 -6.83
N VAL A 53 9.30 -6.01 -7.05
CA VAL A 53 8.33 -6.50 -8.04
C VAL A 53 7.82 -5.32 -8.87
N LEU A 54 8.36 -5.16 -10.08
CA LEU A 54 8.08 -4.01 -10.95
C LEU A 54 6.61 -3.86 -11.36
N TRP A 55 5.87 -4.96 -11.53
CA TRP A 55 4.56 -4.93 -12.21
C TRP A 55 3.36 -5.22 -11.30
N GLY A 56 3.60 -5.67 -10.05
CA GLY A 56 2.54 -6.18 -9.17
C GLY A 56 2.06 -5.22 -8.09
N ALA A 57 2.88 -4.22 -7.71
CA ALA A 57 2.65 -3.41 -6.52
C ALA A 57 1.31 -2.64 -6.55
N THR A 58 0.90 -2.10 -7.69
CA THR A 58 -0.38 -1.39 -7.85
C THR A 58 -1.58 -2.31 -7.63
N LEU A 59 -1.56 -3.52 -8.21
CA LEU A 59 -2.64 -4.49 -8.01
C LEU A 59 -2.70 -4.96 -6.56
N THR A 60 -1.54 -5.20 -5.95
CA THR A 60 -1.46 -5.57 -4.53
C THR A 60 -1.95 -4.45 -3.62
N CYS A 61 -1.63 -3.19 -3.91
CA CYS A 61 -2.16 -2.02 -3.19
C CYS A 61 -3.68 -1.92 -3.34
N LEU A 62 -4.21 -2.10 -4.54
CA LEU A 62 -5.66 -2.05 -4.78
C LEU A 62 -6.39 -3.19 -4.03
N PHE A 63 -5.81 -4.39 -4.06
CA PHE A 63 -6.35 -5.54 -3.33
C PHE A 63 -6.28 -5.34 -1.81
N ALA A 64 -5.16 -4.84 -1.29
CA ALA A 64 -4.99 -4.50 0.12
C ALA A 64 -5.97 -3.41 0.56
N ALA A 65 -6.17 -2.36 -0.24
CA ALA A 65 -7.14 -1.31 0.02
C ALA A 65 -8.56 -1.89 0.17
N ARG A 66 -8.93 -2.82 -0.71
CA ARG A 66 -10.24 -3.48 -0.69
C ARG A 66 -10.40 -4.40 0.52
N LEU A 67 -9.38 -5.18 0.86
CA LEU A 67 -9.40 -6.12 1.98
C LEU A 67 -9.45 -5.40 3.33
N LEU A 68 -8.65 -4.34 3.49
CA LEU A 68 -8.57 -3.54 4.72
C LEU A 68 -9.67 -2.47 4.79
N ARG A 69 -10.44 -2.30 3.71
CA ARG A 69 -11.45 -1.23 3.55
C ARG A 69 -10.85 0.16 3.77
N TRP A 70 -9.61 0.35 3.34
CA TRP A 70 -8.84 1.59 3.48
C TRP A 70 -8.99 2.48 2.25
N PRO A 71 -8.79 3.80 2.38
CA PRO A 71 -8.86 4.71 1.24
C PRO A 71 -7.75 4.35 0.24
N VAL A 72 -8.16 4.16 -1.01
CA VAL A 72 -7.28 3.69 -2.10
C VAL A 72 -6.25 4.75 -2.47
N LEU A 73 -6.62 6.03 -2.46
CA LEU A 73 -5.74 7.12 -2.94
C LEU A 73 -4.49 7.27 -2.05
N PRO A 74 -4.58 7.36 -0.70
CA PRO A 74 -3.39 7.36 0.15
C PRO A 74 -2.49 6.14 -0.04
N LEU A 75 -3.07 4.94 -0.20
CA LEU A 75 -2.31 3.71 -0.47
C LEU A 75 -1.53 3.82 -1.79
N GLN A 76 -2.20 4.23 -2.87
CA GLN A 76 -1.58 4.35 -4.18
C GLN A 76 -0.55 5.49 -4.23
N SER A 77 -0.81 6.61 -3.53
CA SER A 77 0.16 7.70 -3.36
C SER A 77 1.41 7.20 -2.65
N GLY A 78 1.26 6.43 -1.57
CA GLY A 78 2.38 5.82 -0.87
C GLY A 78 3.26 4.97 -1.79
N ASN A 79 2.63 4.18 -2.67
CA ASN A 79 3.31 3.36 -3.67
C ASN A 79 4.06 4.21 -4.72
N PHE A 80 3.42 5.23 -5.28
CA PHE A 80 4.07 6.05 -6.31
C PHE A 80 5.19 6.95 -5.77
N LEU A 81 5.08 7.44 -4.54
CA LEU A 81 6.11 8.31 -3.94
C LEU A 81 7.43 7.58 -3.69
N VAL A 82 7.37 6.28 -3.42
CA VAL A 82 8.57 5.46 -3.23
C VAL A 82 9.11 4.88 -4.53
N TYR A 83 8.43 5.07 -5.66
CA TYR A 83 8.85 4.48 -6.94
C TYR A 83 10.30 4.82 -7.35
N PRO A 84 10.79 6.07 -7.20
CA PRO A 84 12.20 6.38 -7.46
C PRO A 84 13.15 5.61 -6.53
N LEU A 85 12.75 5.46 -5.27
CA LEU A 85 13.50 4.72 -4.26
C LEU A 85 13.45 3.21 -4.54
N GLN A 86 12.34 2.69 -5.05
CA GLN A 86 12.19 1.30 -5.51
C GLN A 86 13.22 0.98 -6.59
N LEU A 87 13.39 1.87 -7.59
CA LEU A 87 14.38 1.68 -8.65
C LEU A 87 15.81 1.67 -8.11
N LEU A 88 16.11 2.56 -7.15
CA LEU A 88 17.43 2.61 -6.50
C LEU A 88 17.70 1.36 -5.66
N LEU A 89 16.68 0.87 -4.95
CA LEU A 89 16.78 -0.30 -4.07
C LEU A 89 16.66 -1.64 -4.82
N LEU A 90 16.27 -1.64 -6.09
CA LEU A 90 16.12 -2.85 -6.87
C LEU A 90 17.42 -3.65 -6.91
N VAL A 91 18.53 -3.02 -7.32
CA VAL A 91 19.85 -3.64 -7.38
C VAL A 91 20.32 -4.20 -6.03
N PRO A 92 20.28 -3.45 -4.91
CA PRO A 92 20.70 -3.99 -3.62
C PRO A 92 19.76 -5.08 -3.09
N PHE A 93 18.45 -5.08 -3.41
CA PHE A 93 17.57 -6.19 -3.06
C PHE A 93 17.94 -7.47 -3.81
N PHE A 94 18.22 -7.39 -5.11
CA PHE A 94 18.64 -8.55 -5.89
C PHE A 94 19.99 -9.10 -5.40
N ARG A 95 20.97 -8.21 -5.18
CA ARG A 95 22.30 -8.62 -4.68
C ARG A 95 22.26 -9.18 -3.26
N GLY A 96 21.57 -8.48 -2.35
CA GLY A 96 21.44 -8.92 -0.95
C GLY A 96 20.60 -10.19 -0.83
N GLY A 97 19.55 -10.30 -1.63
CA GLY A 97 18.72 -11.50 -1.71
C GLY A 97 19.47 -12.71 -2.24
N GLN A 98 20.29 -12.53 -3.27
CA GLN A 98 21.17 -13.57 -3.78
C GLN A 98 22.20 -13.99 -2.74
N ALA A 99 22.89 -13.04 -2.09
CA ALA A 99 23.83 -13.34 -1.02
C ALA A 99 23.18 -14.11 0.14
N LEU A 100 21.93 -13.78 0.48
CA LEU A 100 21.17 -14.50 1.51
C LEU A 100 20.84 -15.93 1.07
N VAL A 101 20.43 -16.13 -0.19
CA VAL A 101 20.15 -17.47 -0.70
C VAL A 101 21.43 -18.32 -0.79
N ASP A 102 22.53 -17.75 -1.27
CA ASP A 102 23.81 -18.45 -1.37
C ASP A 102 24.35 -18.83 0.03
N LEU A 103 24.10 -18.01 1.05
CA LEU A 103 24.42 -18.33 2.44
C LEU A 103 23.59 -19.50 2.98
N LEU A 104 22.31 -19.58 2.62
CA LEU A 104 21.39 -20.63 3.10
C LEU A 104 21.50 -21.94 2.30
N ASN A 105 21.84 -21.85 1.01
CA ASN A 105 21.97 -22.98 0.10
C ASN A 105 23.08 -22.68 -0.93
N PRO A 106 24.34 -23.01 -0.62
CA PRO A 106 25.46 -22.68 -1.48
C PRO A 106 25.33 -23.37 -2.85
N PRO A 107 25.72 -22.69 -3.94
CA PRO A 107 25.62 -23.25 -5.29
C PRO A 107 26.50 -24.50 -5.42
N VAL A 108 25.94 -25.54 -6.06
CA VAL A 108 26.68 -26.77 -6.35
C VAL A 108 27.68 -26.49 -7.46
N VAL A 109 28.97 -26.61 -7.13
CA VAL A 109 30.09 -26.40 -8.05
C VAL A 109 29.96 -27.32 -9.26
N GLY A 110 30.00 -26.76 -10.47
CA GLY A 110 29.88 -27.50 -11.73
C GLY A 110 28.45 -27.69 -12.25
N SER A 111 27.43 -27.30 -11.48
CA SER A 111 26.06 -27.24 -11.98
C SER A 111 25.79 -25.87 -12.61
N GLN A 112 25.28 -25.85 -13.84
CA GLN A 112 24.84 -24.63 -14.53
C GLN A 112 23.30 -24.63 -14.48
N PRO A 113 22.69 -24.00 -13.46
CA PRO A 113 21.23 -23.87 -13.42
C PRO A 113 20.74 -23.15 -14.68
N GLY A 114 19.64 -23.63 -15.25
CA GLY A 114 19.02 -22.97 -16.39
C GLY A 114 18.60 -21.53 -16.05
N LEU A 115 18.48 -20.68 -17.06
CA LEU A 115 18.12 -19.27 -16.92
C LEU A 115 16.91 -19.02 -16.00
N LEU A 116 15.87 -19.86 -16.10
CA LEU A 116 14.67 -19.75 -15.27
C LEU A 116 14.95 -20.00 -13.78
N ALA A 117 15.85 -20.93 -13.46
CA ALA A 117 16.22 -21.24 -12.08
C ALA A 117 17.06 -20.12 -11.46
N GLU A 118 17.97 -19.52 -12.23
CA GLU A 118 18.75 -18.35 -11.81
C GLU A 118 17.85 -17.13 -11.56
N LEU A 119 16.95 -16.82 -12.50
CA LEU A 119 15.98 -15.74 -12.35
C LEU A 119 15.06 -15.96 -11.14
N GLY A 120 14.56 -17.19 -10.97
CA GLY A 120 13.73 -17.57 -9.83
C GLY A 120 14.45 -17.44 -8.49
N ARG A 121 15.74 -17.82 -8.44
CA ARG A 121 16.57 -17.72 -7.25
C ARG A 121 16.83 -16.25 -6.87
N GLY A 122 17.24 -15.42 -7.83
CA GLY A 122 17.49 -14.00 -7.60
C GLY A 122 16.23 -13.24 -7.17
N GLN A 123 15.12 -13.45 -7.89
CA GLN A 123 13.84 -12.81 -7.57
C GLN A 123 13.27 -13.30 -6.24
N GLY A 124 13.38 -14.60 -5.94
CA GLY A 124 12.94 -15.21 -4.69
C GLY A 124 13.75 -14.71 -3.49
N GLY A 125 15.08 -14.63 -3.61
CA GLY A 125 15.96 -14.07 -2.59
C GLY A 125 15.65 -12.60 -2.30
N ALA A 126 15.43 -11.80 -3.35
CA ALA A 126 15.05 -10.39 -3.21
C ALA A 126 13.71 -10.23 -2.47
N LEU A 127 12.71 -11.06 -2.81
CA LEU A 127 11.41 -11.08 -2.14
C LEU A 127 11.51 -11.52 -0.68
N LEU A 128 12.32 -12.53 -0.39
CA LEU A 128 12.53 -13.03 0.96
C LEU A 128 13.21 -11.96 1.83
N LEU A 129 14.25 -11.31 1.30
CA LEU A 129 14.90 -10.19 1.98
C LEU A 129 13.92 -9.02 2.21
N TRP A 130 13.10 -8.69 1.22
CA TRP A 130 12.05 -7.68 1.38
C TRP A 130 11.03 -8.09 2.44
N LEU A 131 10.57 -9.35 2.49
CA LEU A 131 9.63 -9.83 3.51
C LEU A 131 10.18 -9.66 4.94
N LEU A 132 11.47 -9.89 5.13
CA LEU A 132 12.14 -9.67 6.41
C LEU A 132 12.20 -8.18 6.79
N LEU A 133 12.41 -7.30 5.80
CA LEU A 133 12.52 -5.85 6.02
C LEU A 133 11.17 -5.11 5.97
N ALA A 134 10.13 -5.71 5.39
CA ALA A 134 8.79 -5.15 5.25
C ALA A 134 8.18 -4.62 6.57
N PRO A 135 8.22 -5.34 7.71
CA PRO A 135 7.71 -4.79 8.96
C PRO A 135 8.47 -3.54 9.40
N LEU A 136 9.79 -3.48 9.16
CA LEU A 136 10.60 -2.31 9.46
C LEU A 136 10.24 -1.13 8.55
N PHE A 137 10.11 -1.34 7.24
CA PHE A 137 9.68 -0.31 6.30
C PHE A 137 8.30 0.23 6.64
N TYR A 138 7.37 -0.65 7.02
CA TYR A 138 6.04 -0.23 7.46
C TYR A 138 6.10 0.62 8.72
N LEU A 139 6.83 0.20 9.75
CA LEU A 139 6.95 0.94 11.01
C LEU A 139 7.60 2.31 10.82
N VAL A 140 8.72 2.36 10.10
CA VAL A 140 9.44 3.61 9.82
C VAL A 140 8.56 4.53 8.96
N GLY A 141 7.98 4.00 7.88
CA GLY A 141 7.06 4.74 7.02
C GLY A 141 5.85 5.29 7.79
N TYR A 142 5.25 4.48 8.66
CA TYR A 142 4.11 4.87 9.48
C TYR A 142 4.46 6.04 10.40
N ARG A 143 5.60 6.00 11.09
CA ARG A 143 6.04 7.10 11.97
C ARG A 143 6.33 8.38 11.19
N ILE A 144 6.99 8.25 10.03
CA ILE A 144 7.29 9.40 9.17
C ILE A 144 5.99 10.05 8.66
N TRP A 145 5.08 9.25 8.10
CA TRP A 145 3.81 9.73 7.57
C TRP A 145 2.92 10.33 8.65
N LEU A 146 2.80 9.67 9.79
CA LEU A 146 2.02 10.17 10.93
C LEU A 146 2.57 11.50 11.42
N GLY A 147 3.89 11.58 11.67
CA GLY A 147 4.53 12.80 12.12
C GLY A 147 4.46 13.94 11.10
N LEU A 148 4.47 13.64 9.80
CA LEU A 148 4.28 14.65 8.75
C LEU A 148 2.83 15.18 8.76
N LEU A 149 1.84 14.30 8.83
CA LEU A 149 0.42 14.66 8.86
C LEU A 149 0.06 15.45 10.12
N GLU A 150 0.56 15.06 11.29
CA GLU A 150 0.36 15.79 12.54
C GLU A 150 1.02 17.17 12.53
N ARG A 151 2.22 17.30 11.93
CA ARG A 151 2.88 18.61 11.74
C ARG A 151 2.13 19.49 10.76
N TRP A 152 1.51 18.90 9.74
CA TRP A 152 0.73 19.64 8.75
C TRP A 152 -0.58 20.14 9.36
N ARG A 153 -1.29 19.28 10.11
CA ARG A 153 -2.54 19.64 10.77
C ARG A 153 -2.36 20.78 11.79
N ARG A 154 -1.34 20.69 12.64
CA ARG A 154 -1.00 21.74 13.62
C ARG A 154 -0.75 23.11 12.98
N ARG A 155 -0.12 23.14 11.79
CA ARG A 155 0.11 24.40 11.06
C ARG A 155 -1.18 25.02 10.52
N HIS A 156 -2.15 24.22 10.12
CA HIS A 156 -3.43 24.72 9.62
C HIS A 156 -4.38 25.15 10.74
N GLU A 157 -4.36 24.46 11.89
CA GLU A 157 -5.12 24.86 13.08
C GLU A 157 -4.63 26.20 13.67
N GLN A 158 -3.37 26.58 13.46
CA GLN A 158 -2.83 27.88 13.91
C GLN A 158 -3.06 29.03 12.91
N ALA A 159 -3.47 28.72 11.68
CA ALA A 159 -3.67 29.69 10.60
C ALA A 159 -5.17 30.02 10.35
N SER A 160 -6.08 29.43 11.13
CA SER A 160 -7.53 29.69 11.10
C SER A 160 -7.95 30.39 12.38
#